data_AF-A0A7W0D8L9-F1
#
_entry.id   AF-A0A7W0D8L9-F1
#
_cell.length_a   1.000
_cell.length_b   1.000
_cell.length_c   1.000
_cell.angle_alpha   90.00
_cell.angle_beta   90.00
_cell.angle_gamma   90.00
#
_symmetry.space_group_name_H-M   'P 1'
#
loop_
_entity.id
_entity.type
_entity.pdbx_description
1 polymer ?
#
loop_
_entity_poly.entity_id
_entity_poly.type
_entity_poly.pdbx_seq_one_letter_code
_entity_poly.pdbx_strand_id
1 'polypeptide(L)' 'MSAPSSDNFSAFASLNRYFALIETSKPTRQQAEDAAALLCRVYGAESEEDLLLRGNPELIDIYQEMKGKILKAAM' A
#
# COMPACT_ATOMS: atom_id res chain seq x y z
N MET A 1 -4.07 -20.05 -12.16
CA MET A 1 -4.18 -18.61 -12.47
C MET A 1 -5.48 -18.11 -11.86
N SER A 2 -5.42 -17.58 -10.65
CA SER A 2 -6.60 -17.02 -9.99
C SER A 2 -6.80 -15.60 -10.52
N ALA A 3 -7.99 -15.28 -11.01
CA ALA A 3 -8.34 -13.94 -11.47
C ALA A 3 -7.97 -12.90 -10.41
N PRO A 4 -7.53 -11.67 -10.78
CA PRO A 4 -7.39 -10.60 -9.81
C PRO A 4 -8.75 -10.44 -9.13
N SER A 5 -8.82 -10.79 -7.84
CA SER A 5 -10.04 -10.66 -7.07
C SER A 5 -10.46 -9.20 -7.08
N SER A 6 -11.77 -8.93 -7.06
CA SER A 6 -12.33 -7.57 -6.97
C SER A 6 -11.71 -6.76 -5.81
N ASP A 7 -11.21 -7.47 -4.79
CA ASP A 7 -10.52 -6.92 -3.64
C ASP A 7 -9.19 -6.23 -4.01
N ASN A 8 -8.39 -6.81 -4.91
CA ASN A 8 -7.13 -6.20 -5.36
C ASN A 8 -7.37 -4.91 -6.14
N PHE A 9 -8.40 -4.90 -6.99
CA PHE A 9 -8.79 -3.70 -7.72
C PHE A 9 -9.28 -2.60 -6.76
N SER A 10 -10.07 -2.96 -5.75
CA SER A 10 -10.54 -2.02 -4.73
C SER A 10 -9.40 -1.45 -3.88
N ALA A 11 -8.40 -2.27 -3.54
CA ALA A 11 -7.21 -1.85 -2.81
C ALA A 11 -6.37 -0.86 -3.63
N PHE A 12 -6.15 -1.16 -4.91
CA PHE A 12 -5.46 -0.27 -5.84
C PHE A 12 -6.20 1.06 -6.02
N ALA A 13 -7.51 1.04 -6.21
CA ALA A 13 -8.31 2.26 -6.34
C ALA A 13 -8.26 3.13 -5.06
N SER A 14 -8.28 2.49 -3.89
CA SER A 14 -8.19 3.18 -2.59
C SER A 14 -6.81 3.80 -2.36
N LEU A 15 -5.74 3.11 -2.73
CA LEU A 15 -4.38 3.66 -2.71
C LEU A 15 -4.23 4.86 -3.65
N ASN A 16 -4.75 4.79 -4.87
CA ASN A 16 -4.72 5.92 -5.79
C ASN A 16 -5.47 7.13 -5.25
N ARG A 17 -6.62 6.91 -4.60
CA ARG A 17 -7.37 7.99 -3.93
C ARG A 17 -6.55 8.61 -2.80
N TYR A 18 -5.81 7.80 -2.03
CA TYR A 18 -4.91 8.32 -1.02
C TYR A 18 -3.80 9.18 -1.64
N PHE A 19 -3.17 8.72 -2.73
CA PHE A 19 -2.14 9.52 -3.42
C PHE A 19 -2.69 10.84 -3.99
N ALA A 20 -3.91 10.85 -4.53
CA ALA A 20 -4.56 12.10 -4.93
C ALA A 20 -4.86 13.03 -3.74
N LEU A 21 -5.19 12.46 -2.57
CA LEU A 21 -5.42 13.24 -1.35
C LEU A 21 -4.13 13.94 -0.91
N ILE A 22 -2.99 13.24 -0.88
CA ILE A 22 -1.72 13.84 -0.39
C ILE A 22 -1.22 15.00 -1.27
N GLU A 23 -1.63 15.05 -2.54
CA GLU A 23 -1.32 16.16 -3.44
C GLU A 23 -2.09 17.45 -3.08
N THR A 24 -3.24 17.32 -2.41
CA THR A 24 -4.15 18.44 -2.17
C THR A 24 -4.31 18.77 -0.69
N SER A 25 -4.00 17.83 0.21
CA SER A 25 -4.23 17.95 1.65
C SER A 25 -3.28 17.05 2.44
N LYS A 26 -2.96 17.44 3.69
CA LYS A 26 -2.21 16.57 4.60
C LYS A 26 -3.12 15.44 5.09
N PRO A 27 -2.83 14.16 4.80
CA PRO A 27 -3.60 13.03 5.29
C PRO A 27 -3.46 12.88 6.80
N THR A 28 -4.46 12.28 7.44
CA THR A 28 -4.35 11.87 8.84
C THR A 28 -3.47 10.64 8.98
N ARG A 29 -2.96 10.42 10.20
CA ARG A 29 -2.19 9.21 10.52
C ARG A 29 -2.98 7.93 10.23
N GLN A 30 -4.27 7.88 10.58
CA GLN A 30 -5.12 6.73 10.29
C GLN A 30 -5.23 6.47 8.78
N GLN A 31 -5.41 7.51 7.97
CA GLN A 31 -5.48 7.37 6.51
C GLN A 31 -4.17 6.81 5.93
N ALA A 32 -3.03 7.20 6.48
CA ALA A 32 -1.72 6.66 6.08
C ALA A 32 -1.56 5.18 6.50
N GLU A 33 -1.98 4.82 7.70
CA GLU A 33 -1.93 3.44 8.19
C GLU A 33 -2.85 2.52 7.36
N ASP A 34 -4.07 2.98 7.03
CA ASP A 34 -5.00 2.26 6.16
C ASP A 34 -4.43 2.09 4.74
N ALA A 35 -3.82 3.13 4.17
CA ALA A 35 -3.17 3.06 2.86
C ALA A 35 -1.99 2.09 2.85
N ALA A 36 -1.17 2.08 3.91
CA ALA A 36 -0.06 1.14 4.04
C ALA A 36 -0.55 -0.32 4.13
N ALA A 37 -1.67 -0.58 4.80
CA ALA A 37 -2.27 -1.92 4.86
C ALA A 37 -2.78 -2.39 3.49
N LEU A 38 -3.37 -1.50 2.71
CA LEU A 38 -3.80 -1.80 1.34
C LEU A 38 -2.62 -2.08 0.40
N LEU A 39 -1.45 -1.49 0.67
CA LEU A 39 -0.25 -1.67 -0.15
C LEU A 39 0.20 -3.13 -0.19
N CYS A 40 0.15 -3.85 0.94
CA CYS A 40 0.47 -5.28 0.99
C CYS A 40 -0.40 -6.10 0.05
N ARG A 41 -1.71 -5.80 0.03
CA ARG A 41 -2.68 -6.50 -0.83
C ARG A 41 -2.44 -6.25 -2.31
N VAL A 42 -2.03 -5.03 -2.68
CA VAL A 42 -1.69 -4.70 -4.07
C VAL A 42 -0.49 -5.52 -4.56
N TYR A 43 0.48 -5.80 -3.69
CA TYR A 43 1.60 -6.69 -4.00
C TYR A 43 1.28 -8.19 -3.82
N GLY A 44 0.02 -8.53 -3.57
CA GLY A 44 -0.45 -9.92 -3.51
C GLY A 44 -0.17 -10.63 -2.20
N ALA A 45 0.18 -9.90 -1.13
CA ALA A 45 0.38 -10.45 0.20
C ALA A 45 -0.81 -10.10 1.12
N GLU A 46 -1.12 -11.01 2.05
CA GLU A 46 -2.19 -10.80 3.02
C GLU A 46 -1.76 -9.88 4.17
N SER A 47 -0.44 -9.80 4.43
CA SER A 47 0.17 -8.98 5.47
C SER A 47 1.56 -8.50 5.05
N GLU A 48 2.10 -7.52 5.77
CA GLU A 48 3.50 -7.09 5.58
C GLU A 48 4.48 -8.22 5.91
N GLU A 49 4.21 -9.01 6.95
CA GLU A 49 5.06 -10.16 7.30
C GLU A 49 5.12 -11.20 6.17
N ASP A 50 3.96 -11.53 5.57
CA ASP A 50 3.90 -12.45 4.42
C ASP A 50 4.68 -11.89 3.21
N LEU A 51 4.59 -10.58 2.97
CA LEU A 51 5.33 -9.90 1.93
C LEU A 51 6.84 -9.94 2.16
N LEU A 52 7.30 -9.68 3.38
CA LEU A 52 8.72 -9.68 3.74
C LEU A 52 9.31 -11.09 3.75
N LEU A 53 8.50 -12.11 4.01
CA LEU A 53 8.93 -13.52 4.02
C LEU A 53 9.02 -14.12 2.62
N ARG A 54 8.15 -13.71 1.69
CA ARG A 54 7.99 -14.37 0.38
C ARG A 54 8.32 -13.48 -0.82
N GLY A 55 8.38 -12.17 -0.62
CA GLY A 55 8.71 -11.21 -1.67
C GLY A 55 10.15 -11.37 -2.13
N ASN A 56 10.40 -11.14 -3.42
CA ASN A 56 11.77 -10.97 -3.88
C ASN A 56 12.32 -9.63 -3.34
N PRO A 57 13.65 -9.50 -3.17
CA PRO A 57 14.26 -8.31 -2.58
C PRO A 57 13.83 -7.00 -3.24
N GLU A 58 13.75 -6.97 -4.57
CA GLU A 58 13.32 -5.76 -5.31
C GLU A 58 11.90 -5.33 -4.96
N LEU A 59 10.96 -6.28 -4.81
CA LEU A 59 9.59 -5.95 -4.44
C LEU A 59 9.51 -5.46 -2.99
N ILE A 60 10.30 -6.07 -2.10
CA ILE A 60 10.41 -5.64 -0.70
C ILE A 60 10.93 -4.20 -0.63
N ASP A 61 11.97 -3.87 -1.40
CA ASP A 61 12.55 -2.53 -1.43
C ASP A 61 11.53 -1.50 -1.93
N ILE A 62 10.84 -1.80 -3.04
CA ILE A 62 9.79 -0.93 -3.60
C ILE A 62 8.65 -0.76 -2.58
N TYR A 63 8.23 -1.84 -1.92
CA TYR A 63 7.20 -1.79 -0.88
C TYR A 63 7.60 -0.88 0.27
N GLN A 64 8.82 -1.05 0.81
CA GLN A 64 9.31 -0.24 1.92
C GLN A 64 9.42 1.24 1.55
N GLU A 65 9.91 1.54 0.34
CA GLU A 65 9.96 2.91 -0.16
C GLU A 65 8.57 3.54 -0.23
N MET A 66 7.60 2.82 -0.81
CA MET A 66 6.22 3.29 -0.96
C MET A 66 5.52 3.46 0.38
N LYS A 67 5.68 2.49 1.31
CA LYS A 67 5.18 2.60 2.68
C LYS A 67 5.78 3.81 3.39
N GLY A 68 7.08 4.05 3.22
CA GLY A 68 7.76 5.22 3.76
C GLY A 68 7.17 6.54 3.26
N LYS A 69 6.87 6.64 1.96
CA LYS A 69 6.20 7.83 1.36
C LYS A 69 4.81 8.06 1.96
N ILE A 70 4.02 7.00 2.09
CA ILE A 70 2.67 7.07 2.68
C ILE A 70 2.74 7.57 4.13
N LEU A 71 3.57 6.97 4.97
CA LEU A 71 3.63 7.34 6.38
C LEU A 71 4.22 8.75 6.59
N LYS A 72 5.21 9.15 5.78
CA LYS A 72 5.78 10.51 5.83
C LYS A 72 4.78 11.58 5.43
N ALA A 73 3.83 11.29 4.54
CA ALA A 73 2.82 12.28 4.14
C ALA A 73 1.90 12.70 5.31
N ALA A 74 1.73 11.84 6.32
CA ALA A 74 0.95 12.14 7.52
C ALA A 74 1.76 12.76 8.68
N MET A 75 3.09 12.85 8.55
CA MET A 75 3.98 13.47 9.55
C MET A 75 4.05 14.98 9.37
#